data_AF-A0A7G9SJ31-F1
#
_entry.id   AF-A0A7G9SJ31-F1
#
_cell.length_a   1.000
_cell.length_b   1.000
_cell.length_c   1.000
_cell.angle_alpha   90.00
_cell.angle_beta   90.00
_cell.angle_gamma   90.00
#
_symmetry.space_group_name_H-M   'P 1'
#
loop_
_entity.id
_entity.type
_entity.pdbx_description
1 polymer ?
#
loop_
_entity_poly.entity_id
_entity_poly.type
_entity_poly.pdbx_seq_one_letter_code
_entity_poly.pdbx_strand_id
1 'polypeptide(L)'
;MKLIGWAIALAAAGMTPAAAQVPASAPPAATEAAQAEGNVSAAAANAADAAAEAPATTAALPPVGSVGRAIPEAGVGIPDGRRGLQQQVTEIGREAASFHDNWLLLMCAAISVFVLVLLVWTMFRYRRAANPTPSRNSHNTTIEVIWTLVPVLILVAIAIPSIRLLRHQYSPPPADLTVKVIGNQWYWTYQYPEHGELEIVSNMLKEQKDARGGERFRTDADGPPLLAVDERLVIPAGKVVKFIVTSNDVIHAFWIPAFWSKIDANPGRLNETWVKVDRPGVYFGQCTELCGARHAYMPIAVEVVPEAQFAQWITSKGGTMPGARPAATPDAINISPNTPSAVPPPAAAPQPAPAATTNTN
;
A
#
# COMPACT_ATOMS: atom_id res chain seq x y z
N MET A 1 -33.04 22.17 -56.41
CA MET A 1 -33.01 20.72 -56.20
C MET A 1 -32.69 20.47 -54.73
N LYS A 2 -33.56 19.72 -54.05
CA LYS A 2 -33.41 19.20 -52.68
C LYS A 2 -32.27 18.16 -52.65
N LEU A 3 -31.88 17.71 -51.45
CA LEU A 3 -30.82 16.77 -51.06
C LEU A 3 -29.55 17.56 -50.69
N ILE A 4 -29.04 17.57 -49.45
CA ILE A 4 -28.83 16.47 -48.52
C ILE A 4 -29.05 16.98 -47.09
N GLY A 5 -29.93 16.31 -46.35
CA GLY A 5 -30.25 16.62 -44.98
C GLY A 5 -29.83 15.49 -44.05
N TRP A 6 -29.22 15.88 -42.93
CA TRP A 6 -29.31 15.26 -41.61
C TRP A 6 -28.78 13.83 -41.42
N ALA A 7 -27.55 13.76 -40.91
CA ALA A 7 -27.19 12.77 -39.89
C ALA A 7 -26.24 13.47 -38.89
N ILE A 8 -26.71 13.64 -37.66
CA ILE A 8 -26.00 13.75 -36.37
C ILE A 8 -26.94 14.50 -35.42
N ALA A 9 -27.82 13.75 -34.76
CA ALA A 9 -28.43 14.11 -33.48
C ALA A 9 -29.20 12.89 -32.97
N LEU A 10 -28.60 12.09 -32.08
CA LEU A 10 -29.32 11.35 -31.03
C LEU A 10 -28.31 10.70 -30.08
N ALA A 11 -27.90 11.48 -29.07
CA ALA A 11 -27.30 10.97 -27.84
C ALA A 11 -27.91 11.74 -26.66
N ALA A 12 -29.19 11.46 -26.38
CA ALA A 12 -29.84 11.77 -25.13
C ALA A 12 -31.10 10.89 -25.00
N ALA A 13 -31.36 10.42 -23.78
CA ALA A 13 -32.51 9.61 -23.32
C ALA A 13 -32.35 8.08 -23.43
N GLY A 14 -31.53 7.51 -22.54
CA GLY A 14 -31.68 6.14 -22.06
C GLY A 14 -32.45 6.13 -20.74
N MET A 15 -33.78 6.27 -20.78
CA MET A 15 -34.67 5.86 -19.69
C MET A 15 -35.61 4.81 -20.27
N THR A 16 -35.44 3.56 -19.86
CA THR A 16 -36.42 2.48 -20.08
C THR A 16 -36.79 1.86 -18.74
N PRO A 17 -38.08 1.50 -18.54
CA PRO A 17 -38.63 1.15 -17.25
C PRO A 17 -38.23 -0.26 -16.81
N ALA A 18 -38.23 -0.46 -15.49
CA ALA A 18 -38.01 -1.72 -14.82
C ALA A 18 -39.07 -2.77 -15.21
N ALA A 19 -38.59 -3.96 -15.60
CA ALA A 19 -39.38 -5.18 -15.61
C ALA A 19 -38.67 -6.21 -14.71
N ALA A 20 -39.44 -6.77 -13.78
CA ALA A 20 -39.00 -7.74 -12.79
C ALA A 20 -38.85 -9.13 -13.38
N GLN A 21 -37.79 -9.86 -13.00
CA GLN A 21 -37.73 -11.33 -13.09
C GLN A 21 -36.70 -11.92 -12.10
N VAL A 22 -37.25 -12.58 -11.06
CA VAL A 22 -36.92 -13.85 -10.36
C VAL A 22 -35.44 -14.34 -10.32
N PRO A 23 -34.95 -14.81 -9.15
CA PRO A 23 -33.52 -15.05 -8.89
C PRO A 23 -32.98 -16.33 -9.53
N ALA A 24 -31.76 -16.25 -10.07
CA ALA A 24 -30.99 -17.40 -10.54
C ALA A 24 -30.17 -18.02 -9.39
N SER A 25 -30.24 -19.34 -9.32
CA SER A 25 -29.62 -20.26 -8.35
C SER A 25 -28.10 -20.39 -8.48
N ALA A 26 -27.48 -20.84 -7.39
CA ALA A 26 -26.05 -21.03 -7.16
C ALA A 26 -25.30 -21.88 -8.22
N PRO A 27 -23.98 -21.67 -8.40
CA PRO A 27 -23.16 -22.49 -9.29
C PRO A 27 -22.80 -23.86 -8.66
N PRO A 28 -22.75 -24.95 -9.44
CA PRO A 28 -22.25 -26.23 -8.97
C PRO A 28 -20.71 -26.28 -8.94
N ALA A 29 -20.22 -27.19 -8.11
CA ALA A 29 -18.83 -27.44 -7.75
C ALA A 29 -17.97 -28.05 -8.88
N ALA A 30 -16.67 -28.00 -8.63
CA ALA A 30 -15.53 -28.40 -9.45
C ALA A 30 -15.58 -29.83 -10.03
N THR A 31 -14.78 -30.04 -11.08
CA THR A 31 -14.18 -31.35 -11.36
C THR A 31 -12.79 -31.18 -11.98
N GLU A 32 -11.80 -31.85 -11.38
CA GLU A 32 -10.44 -32.02 -11.87
C GLU A 32 -10.38 -32.83 -13.18
N ALA A 33 -9.38 -32.55 -14.01
CA ALA A 33 -8.68 -33.57 -14.79
C ALA A 33 -7.26 -33.10 -15.12
N ALA A 34 -6.33 -34.04 -14.97
CA ALA A 34 -4.89 -33.87 -14.93
C ALA A 34 -4.20 -34.18 -16.27
N GLN A 35 -2.96 -33.66 -16.41
CA GLN A 35 -1.81 -34.21 -17.17
C GLN A 35 -1.92 -34.26 -18.72
N ALA A 36 -0.88 -34.07 -19.55
CA ALA A 36 0.57 -34.17 -19.36
C ALA A 36 1.35 -33.40 -20.48
N GLU A 37 2.59 -33.03 -20.15
CA GLU A 37 3.85 -33.13 -20.92
C GLU A 37 4.12 -32.39 -22.25
N GLY A 38 5.32 -31.76 -22.27
CA GLY A 38 5.99 -31.23 -23.45
C GLY A 38 7.27 -30.46 -23.10
N ASN A 39 8.36 -31.20 -22.85
CA ASN A 39 9.68 -30.71 -22.45
C ASN A 39 10.57 -30.40 -23.67
N VAL A 40 11.20 -29.22 -23.75
CA VAL A 40 12.47 -28.87 -24.47
C VAL A 40 12.71 -27.37 -24.25
N SER A 41 13.90 -26.80 -24.05
CA SER A 41 15.29 -27.22 -24.03
C SER A 41 16.08 -26.14 -23.30
N ALA A 42 17.14 -26.55 -22.60
CA ALA A 42 18.12 -25.68 -21.96
C ALA A 42 18.85 -24.78 -22.98
N ALA A 43 19.13 -23.54 -22.57
CA ALA A 43 20.22 -22.72 -23.10
C ALA A 43 20.79 -21.89 -21.95
N ALA A 44 21.82 -22.45 -21.30
CA ALA A 44 22.71 -21.70 -20.44
C ALA A 44 23.67 -20.88 -21.32
N ALA A 45 23.74 -19.58 -21.08
CA ALA A 45 24.84 -18.74 -21.54
C ALA A 45 25.16 -17.70 -20.46
N ASN A 46 26.41 -17.76 -20.01
CA ASN A 46 27.03 -16.86 -19.05
C ASN A 46 26.99 -15.40 -19.53
N ALA A 47 26.68 -14.48 -18.61
CA ALA A 47 27.14 -13.09 -18.68
C ALA A 47 27.33 -12.58 -17.25
N ALA A 48 28.50 -12.88 -16.70
CA ALA A 48 29.11 -12.07 -15.65
C ALA A 48 29.68 -10.79 -16.30
N ASP A 49 29.87 -9.77 -15.45
CA ASP A 49 30.45 -8.45 -15.72
C ASP A 49 29.54 -7.38 -16.34
N ALA A 50 28.82 -6.68 -15.45
CA ALA A 50 28.69 -5.22 -15.46
C ALA A 50 28.15 -4.72 -14.11
N ALA A 51 28.94 -4.86 -13.04
CA ALA A 51 28.73 -4.10 -11.82
C ALA A 51 29.29 -2.69 -12.03
N ALA A 52 28.40 -1.73 -12.32
CA ALA A 52 28.71 -0.31 -12.24
C ALA A 52 28.07 0.25 -10.96
N GLU A 53 28.93 0.65 -10.02
CA GLU A 53 28.58 1.30 -8.76
C GLU A 53 27.73 2.56 -8.99
N ALA A 54 26.54 2.59 -8.39
CA ALA A 54 25.81 3.83 -8.12
C ALA A 54 26.07 4.24 -6.65
N PRO A 55 26.33 5.52 -6.35
CA PRO A 55 26.84 5.91 -5.04
C PRO A 55 25.74 5.81 -3.99
N ALA A 56 26.03 5.06 -2.93
CA ALA A 56 25.21 4.99 -1.73
C ALA A 56 25.22 6.34 -1.01
N THR A 57 24.13 7.11 -1.12
CA THR A 57 23.88 8.20 -0.17
C THR A 57 23.43 7.60 1.15
N THR A 58 24.35 7.54 2.11
CA THR A 58 24.10 7.18 3.51
C THR A 58 23.20 8.22 4.16
N ALA A 59 21.88 8.02 4.10
CA ALA A 59 20.95 8.69 5.00
C ALA A 59 21.13 8.07 6.40
N ALA A 60 21.53 8.89 7.37
CA ALA A 60 21.75 8.45 8.74
C ALA A 60 20.44 7.94 9.35
N LEU A 61 20.46 6.70 9.85
CA LEU A 61 19.36 6.11 10.63
C LEU A 61 19.28 6.83 12.00
N PRO A 62 18.07 7.15 12.50
CA PRO A 62 17.91 7.71 13.84
C PRO A 62 18.35 6.68 14.92
N PRO A 63 18.82 7.13 16.10
CA PRO A 63 19.39 6.25 17.11
C PRO A 63 18.33 5.33 17.74
N VAL A 64 18.69 4.05 17.88
CA VAL A 64 17.80 2.97 18.33
C VAL A 64 18.04 2.67 19.81
N GLY A 65 16.99 2.78 20.63
CA GLY A 65 16.90 2.18 21.96
C GLY A 65 15.55 1.46 22.09
N SER A 66 15.56 0.22 22.59
CA SER A 66 14.38 -0.60 22.96
C SER A 66 13.12 -0.40 22.09
N VAL A 67 13.16 -0.81 20.82
CA VAL A 67 12.07 -0.60 19.81
C VAL A 67 11.33 0.74 20.02
N GLY A 68 12.09 1.82 20.20
CA GLY A 68 11.53 3.16 20.31
C GLY A 68 10.88 3.55 18.99
N ARG A 69 9.70 4.17 19.06
CA ARG A 69 9.01 4.71 17.88
C ARG A 69 9.91 5.69 17.12
N ALA A 70 9.93 5.59 15.79
CA ALA A 70 10.60 6.56 14.96
C ALA A 70 10.02 7.96 15.17
N ILE A 71 10.88 8.97 15.22
CA ILE A 71 10.45 10.37 15.28
C ILE A 71 10.14 10.83 13.85
N PRO A 72 8.96 11.43 13.59
CA PRO A 72 8.64 12.00 12.28
C PRO A 72 9.65 13.04 11.82
N GLU A 73 10.09 12.93 10.56
CA GLU A 73 10.98 13.90 9.93
C GLU A 73 10.17 15.06 9.34
N ALA A 74 10.65 16.29 9.55
CA ALA A 74 9.98 17.47 9.01
C ALA A 74 9.93 17.42 7.46
N GLY A 75 8.73 17.63 6.89
CA GLY A 75 8.52 17.69 5.44
C GLY A 75 8.40 16.34 4.72
N VAL A 76 8.57 15.22 5.42
CA VAL A 76 8.40 13.86 4.87
C VAL A 76 7.13 13.24 5.46
N GLY A 77 6.16 12.92 4.60
CA GLY A 77 4.92 12.28 5.06
C GLY A 77 4.04 13.13 5.99
N ILE A 78 4.32 14.43 6.11
CA ILE A 78 3.55 15.41 6.88
C ILE A 78 3.25 16.66 6.04
N PRO A 79 2.14 17.37 6.30
CA PRO A 79 1.93 18.71 5.77
C PRO A 79 2.98 19.70 6.28
N ASP A 80 3.53 20.53 5.40
CA ASP A 80 4.60 21.49 5.71
C ASP A 80 4.30 22.92 5.20
N GLY A 81 3.05 23.18 4.81
CA GLY A 81 2.61 24.48 4.32
C GLY A 81 2.92 24.77 2.84
N ARG A 82 3.50 23.82 2.10
CA ARG A 82 3.71 23.97 0.65
C ARG A 82 2.38 24.07 -0.10
N ARG A 83 2.39 24.79 -1.24
CA ARG A 83 1.23 24.93 -2.15
C ARG A 83 1.26 23.90 -3.27
N GLY A 84 1.43 22.64 -2.91
CA GLY A 84 1.57 21.52 -3.84
C GLY A 84 1.36 20.18 -3.16
N LEU A 85 1.64 19.10 -3.87
CA LEU A 85 1.53 17.75 -3.34
C LEU A 85 2.60 17.50 -2.26
N GLN A 86 2.28 16.65 -1.28
CA GLN A 86 3.30 16.11 -0.38
C GLN A 86 4.36 15.37 -1.19
N GLN A 87 5.59 15.29 -0.66
CA GLN A 87 6.64 14.52 -1.30
C GLN A 87 6.22 13.06 -1.46
N GLN A 88 6.26 12.56 -2.70
CA GLN A 88 5.87 11.21 -3.03
C GLN A 88 7.03 10.25 -2.82
N VAL A 89 6.79 9.18 -2.04
CA VAL A 89 7.83 8.19 -1.69
C VAL A 89 7.65 6.84 -2.38
N THR A 90 6.52 6.63 -3.05
CA THR A 90 6.28 5.46 -3.91
C THR A 90 6.62 5.78 -5.37
N GLU A 91 6.91 4.76 -6.17
CA GLU A 91 7.15 4.90 -7.61
C GLU A 91 5.93 5.46 -8.34
N ILE A 92 4.77 4.84 -8.15
CA ILE A 92 3.48 5.32 -8.68
C ILE A 92 3.22 6.77 -8.27
N GLY A 93 3.49 7.12 -7.00
CA GLY A 93 3.30 8.49 -6.53
C GLY A 93 4.19 9.49 -7.26
N ARG A 94 5.46 9.15 -7.50
CA ARG A 94 6.38 10.02 -8.27
C ARG A 94 5.92 10.17 -9.72
N GLU A 95 5.49 9.09 -10.38
CA GLU A 95 4.92 9.15 -11.73
C GLU A 95 3.67 10.05 -11.76
N ALA A 96 2.77 9.88 -10.80
CA ALA A 96 1.52 10.63 -10.73
C ALA A 96 1.73 12.10 -10.40
N ALA A 97 2.63 12.42 -9.46
CA ALA A 97 2.99 13.81 -9.16
C ALA A 97 3.67 14.50 -10.35
N SER A 98 4.56 13.80 -11.07
CA SER A 98 5.15 14.34 -12.30
C SER A 98 4.08 14.61 -13.37
N PHE A 99 3.16 13.67 -13.55
CA PHE A 99 2.04 13.83 -14.49
C PHE A 99 1.13 15.01 -14.12
N HIS A 100 0.85 15.18 -12.83
CA HIS A 100 0.07 16.29 -12.29
C HIS A 100 0.81 17.63 -12.46
N ASP A 101 1.99 17.77 -11.87
CA ASP A 101 2.69 19.06 -11.75
C ASP A 101 3.29 19.53 -13.07
N ASN A 102 3.95 18.63 -13.82
CA ASN A 102 4.71 19.01 -15.01
C ASN A 102 3.86 19.09 -16.27
N TRP A 103 2.64 18.54 -16.25
CA TRP A 103 1.86 18.41 -17.47
C TRP A 103 0.41 18.88 -17.31
N LEU A 104 -0.37 18.23 -16.45
CA LEU A 104 -1.78 18.59 -16.29
C LEU A 104 -1.95 20.02 -15.75
N LEU A 105 -1.23 20.37 -14.69
CA LEU A 105 -1.34 21.69 -14.06
C LEU A 105 -0.91 22.82 -15.00
N LEU A 106 0.21 22.65 -15.71
CA LEU A 106 0.70 23.64 -16.67
C LEU A 106 -0.27 23.83 -17.85
N MET A 107 -0.83 22.73 -18.38
CA MET A 107 -1.81 22.79 -19.46
C MET A 107 -3.12 23.45 -19.00
N CYS A 108 -3.65 23.09 -17.83
CA CYS A 108 -4.83 23.73 -17.25
C CYS A 108 -4.59 25.23 -17.01
N ALA A 109 -3.41 25.61 -16.51
CA ALA A 109 -3.02 27.00 -16.33
C ALA A 109 -2.94 27.73 -17.69
N ALA A 110 -2.36 27.12 -18.72
CA ALA A 110 -2.28 27.71 -20.05
C ALA A 110 -3.66 27.95 -20.67
N ILE A 111 -4.58 26.98 -20.58
CA ILE A 111 -5.97 27.13 -21.05
C ILE A 111 -6.68 28.23 -20.24
N SER A 112 -6.51 28.25 -18.92
CA SER A 112 -7.12 29.27 -18.05
C SER A 112 -6.63 30.67 -18.37
N VAL A 113 -5.32 30.83 -18.59
CA VAL A 113 -4.71 32.11 -19.01
C VAL A 113 -5.20 32.51 -20.40
N PHE A 114 -5.29 31.58 -21.35
CA PHE A 114 -5.84 31.84 -22.68
C PHE A 114 -7.28 32.37 -22.60
N VAL A 115 -8.15 31.70 -21.84
CA VAL A 115 -9.53 32.15 -21.62
C VAL A 115 -9.56 33.51 -20.94
N LEU A 116 -8.74 33.72 -19.89
CA LEU A 116 -8.65 35.00 -19.19
C LEU A 116 -8.21 36.14 -20.13
N VAL A 117 -7.21 35.91 -20.98
CA VAL A 117 -6.75 36.90 -21.97
C VAL A 117 -7.86 37.23 -22.96
N LEU A 118 -8.62 36.24 -23.46
CA LEU A 118 -9.77 36.49 -24.32
C LEU A 118 -10.86 37.29 -23.62
N LEU A 119 -11.17 36.98 -22.35
CA LEU A 119 -12.14 37.74 -21.56
C LEU A 119 -11.68 39.19 -21.35
N VAL A 120 -10.42 39.40 -20.95
CA VAL A 120 -9.85 40.73 -20.78
C VAL A 120 -9.84 41.50 -22.10
N TRP A 121 -9.43 40.84 -23.19
CA TRP A 121 -9.47 41.40 -24.53
C TRP A 121 -10.87 41.83 -24.93
N THR A 122 -11.87 40.97 -24.74
CA THR A 122 -13.26 41.28 -25.10
C THR A 122 -13.80 42.44 -24.28
N MET A 123 -13.51 42.49 -22.98
CA MET A 123 -13.89 43.61 -22.10
C MET A 123 -13.31 44.94 -22.58
N PHE A 124 -12.03 44.98 -22.96
CA PHE A 124 -11.41 46.21 -23.41
C PHE A 124 -11.77 46.57 -24.86
N ARG A 125 -11.70 45.63 -25.79
CA ARG A 125 -11.87 45.86 -27.22
C ARG A 125 -13.33 46.08 -27.64
N TYR A 126 -14.27 45.41 -26.97
CA TYR A 126 -15.70 45.44 -27.32
C TYR A 126 -16.57 46.16 -26.27
N ARG A 127 -15.97 46.92 -25.33
CA ARG A 127 -16.74 47.84 -24.47
C ARG A 127 -17.54 48.83 -25.31
N ARG A 128 -18.69 49.26 -24.78
CA ARG A 128 -19.63 50.19 -25.46
C ARG A 128 -18.97 51.43 -26.04
N ALA A 129 -18.00 52.02 -25.33
CA ALA A 129 -17.29 53.21 -25.80
C ALA A 129 -16.36 52.95 -27.00
N ALA A 130 -15.77 51.76 -27.10
CA ALA A 130 -14.84 51.38 -28.16
C ALA A 130 -15.51 50.62 -29.33
N ASN A 131 -16.68 50.03 -29.09
CA ASN A 131 -17.47 49.33 -30.10
C ASN A 131 -18.98 49.65 -29.96
N PRO A 132 -19.43 50.86 -30.36
CA PRO A 132 -20.82 51.29 -30.16
C PRO A 132 -21.87 50.47 -30.92
N THR A 133 -21.50 49.91 -32.07
CA THR A 133 -22.35 49.05 -32.90
C THR A 133 -21.90 47.59 -32.77
N PRO A 134 -22.67 46.71 -32.10
CA PRO A 134 -22.31 45.31 -31.97
C PRO A 134 -22.46 44.55 -33.29
N SER A 135 -21.60 43.55 -33.50
CA SER A 135 -21.76 42.60 -34.61
C SER A 135 -23.05 41.79 -34.45
N ARG A 136 -23.64 41.36 -35.57
CA ARG A 136 -24.84 40.50 -35.62
C ARG A 136 -24.54 39.05 -36.00
N ASN A 137 -23.27 38.72 -36.21
CA ASN A 137 -22.86 37.36 -36.56
C ASN A 137 -23.13 36.42 -35.38
N SER A 138 -23.86 35.34 -35.62
CA SER A 138 -24.23 34.37 -34.59
C SER A 138 -23.48 33.05 -34.67
N HIS A 139 -22.80 32.76 -35.77
CA HIS A 139 -22.11 31.50 -36.01
C HIS A 139 -20.88 31.68 -36.90
N ASN A 140 -19.94 30.75 -36.78
CA ASN A 140 -18.81 30.60 -37.67
C ASN A 140 -18.35 29.15 -37.62
N THR A 141 -18.80 28.35 -38.60
CA THR A 141 -18.56 26.91 -38.66
C THR A 141 -17.06 26.56 -38.58
N THR A 142 -16.18 27.38 -39.17
CA THR A 142 -14.73 27.13 -39.12
C THR A 142 -14.21 27.21 -37.69
N ILE A 143 -14.59 28.25 -36.94
CA ILE A 143 -14.19 28.40 -35.53
C ILE A 143 -14.82 27.29 -34.68
N GLU A 144 -16.07 26.96 -34.95
CA GLU A 144 -16.80 25.90 -34.26
C GLU A 144 -16.11 24.54 -34.40
N VAL A 145 -15.67 24.19 -35.61
CA VAL A 145 -14.92 22.95 -35.84
C VAL A 145 -13.58 22.98 -35.09
N ILE A 146 -12.85 24.10 -35.13
CA ILE A 146 -11.55 24.22 -34.45
C ILE A 146 -11.70 24.06 -32.92
N TRP A 147 -12.62 24.79 -32.29
CA TRP A 147 -12.79 24.74 -30.84
C TRP A 147 -13.41 23.44 -30.34
N THR A 148 -13.88 22.56 -31.23
CA THR A 148 -14.42 21.24 -30.86
C THR A 148 -13.34 20.19 -31.03
N LEU A 149 -12.62 20.22 -32.17
CA LEU A 149 -11.55 19.26 -32.43
C LEU A 149 -10.35 19.46 -31.51
N VAL A 150 -9.95 20.71 -31.22
CA VAL A 150 -8.79 20.97 -30.35
C VAL A 150 -8.98 20.38 -28.94
N PRO A 151 -10.10 20.61 -28.21
CA PRO A 151 -10.33 19.96 -26.93
C PRO A 151 -10.38 18.43 -27.00
N VAL A 152 -10.97 17.85 -28.06
CA VAL A 152 -10.97 16.39 -28.25
C VAL A 152 -9.54 15.86 -28.34
N LEU A 153 -8.68 16.50 -29.12
CA LEU A 153 -7.27 16.10 -29.24
C LEU A 153 -6.50 16.27 -27.92
N ILE A 154 -6.76 17.34 -27.17
CA ILE A 154 -6.20 17.54 -25.83
C ILE A 154 -6.59 16.38 -24.90
N LEU A 155 -7.87 16.00 -24.87
CA LEU A 155 -8.35 14.89 -24.04
C LEU A 155 -7.73 13.55 -24.44
N VAL A 156 -7.57 13.27 -25.74
CA VAL A 156 -6.88 12.07 -26.21
C VAL A 156 -5.41 12.06 -25.77
N ALA A 157 -4.73 13.19 -25.88
CA ALA A 157 -3.36 13.31 -25.39
C ALA A 157 -3.29 12.98 -23.90
N ILE A 158 -4.24 13.48 -23.08
CA ILE A 158 -4.31 13.22 -21.64
C ILE A 158 -4.57 11.75 -21.32
N ALA A 159 -5.49 11.14 -22.05
CA ALA A 159 -5.97 9.78 -21.76
C ALA A 159 -4.86 8.73 -21.84
N ILE A 160 -3.94 8.84 -22.80
CA ILE A 160 -2.89 7.84 -23.04
C ILE A 160 -1.95 7.65 -21.83
N PRO A 161 -1.22 8.67 -21.33
CA PRO A 161 -0.39 8.54 -20.14
C PRO A 161 -1.22 8.25 -18.88
N SER A 162 -2.42 8.83 -18.77
CA SER A 162 -3.32 8.59 -17.63
C SER A 162 -3.70 7.11 -17.50
N ILE A 163 -4.11 6.45 -18.59
CA ILE A 163 -4.47 5.03 -18.59
C ILE A 163 -3.25 4.14 -18.30
N ARG A 164 -2.04 4.53 -18.73
CA ARG A 164 -0.81 3.79 -18.38
C ARG A 164 -0.54 3.83 -16.88
N LEU A 165 -0.59 5.02 -16.28
CA LEU A 165 -0.44 5.20 -14.84
C LEU A 165 -1.53 4.45 -14.04
N LEU A 166 -2.78 4.53 -14.51
CA LEU A 166 -3.90 3.83 -13.88
C LEU A 166 -3.66 2.30 -13.87
N ARG A 167 -3.20 1.73 -14.99
CA ARG A 167 -2.88 0.29 -15.04
C ARG A 167 -1.72 -0.07 -14.11
N HIS A 168 -0.71 0.78 -13.99
CA HIS A 168 0.40 0.57 -13.04
C HIS A 168 -0.13 0.52 -11.59
N GLN A 169 -1.05 1.43 -11.25
CA GLN A 169 -1.65 1.49 -9.92
C GLN A 169 -2.53 0.26 -9.60
N TYR A 170 -3.31 -0.23 -10.56
CA TYR A 170 -4.26 -1.33 -10.34
C TYR A 170 -3.76 -2.74 -10.72
N SER A 171 -2.48 -2.88 -11.07
CA SER A 171 -1.85 -4.18 -11.35
C SER A 171 -0.76 -4.48 -10.31
N PRO A 172 -1.14 -4.89 -9.08
CA PRO A 172 -0.18 -5.10 -8.00
C PRO A 172 0.83 -6.20 -8.34
N PRO A 173 2.12 -6.02 -8.01
CA PRO A 173 3.08 -7.12 -7.98
C PRO A 173 2.74 -8.11 -6.85
N PRO A 174 3.36 -9.31 -6.83
CA PRO A 174 3.23 -10.24 -5.71
C PRO A 174 3.57 -9.54 -4.37
N ALA A 175 2.73 -9.76 -3.36
CA ALA A 175 2.88 -9.12 -2.06
C ALA A 175 3.91 -9.86 -1.21
N ASP A 176 4.80 -9.11 -0.56
CA ASP A 176 5.71 -9.61 0.47
C ASP A 176 5.05 -9.59 1.87
N LEU A 177 4.08 -8.71 2.05
CA LEU A 177 3.30 -8.55 3.27
C LEU A 177 1.84 -8.22 2.94
N THR A 178 0.91 -8.92 3.57
CA THR A 178 -0.52 -8.57 3.56
C THR A 178 -0.91 -7.94 4.89
N VAL A 179 -1.54 -6.77 4.85
CA VAL A 179 -2.17 -6.14 6.02
C VAL A 179 -3.64 -5.89 5.72
N LYS A 180 -4.52 -6.30 6.62
CA LYS A 180 -5.94 -5.96 6.55
C LYS A 180 -6.21 -4.71 7.40
N VAL A 181 -6.81 -3.72 6.78
CA VAL A 181 -7.13 -2.41 7.35
C VAL A 181 -8.65 -2.31 7.49
N ILE A 182 -9.12 -2.01 8.70
CA ILE A 182 -10.54 -1.96 9.02
C ILE A 182 -10.88 -0.58 9.58
N GLY A 183 -11.77 0.14 8.89
CA GLY A 183 -12.34 1.39 9.37
C GLY A 183 -13.44 1.14 10.41
N ASN A 184 -13.43 1.94 11.48
CA ASN A 184 -14.45 1.97 12.52
C ASN A 184 -14.73 3.44 12.91
N GLN A 185 -15.90 3.75 13.44
CA GLN A 185 -16.22 5.06 14.01
C GLN A 185 -15.58 5.19 15.42
N TRP A 186 -14.50 5.94 15.64
CA TRP A 186 -13.63 6.67 14.70
C TRP A 186 -12.17 6.33 15.00
N TYR A 187 -11.72 5.18 14.51
CA TYR A 187 -10.37 4.63 14.66
C TYR A 187 -10.11 3.57 13.58
N TRP A 188 -8.87 3.10 13.48
CA TRP A 188 -8.47 2.06 12.52
C TRP A 188 -8.00 0.81 13.25
N THR A 189 -8.36 -0.36 12.73
CA THR A 189 -7.81 -1.64 13.16
C THR A 189 -6.93 -2.21 12.04
N TYR A 190 -5.76 -2.71 12.39
CA TYR A 190 -4.80 -3.33 11.49
C TYR A 190 -4.57 -4.78 11.88
N GLN A 191 -4.76 -5.71 10.95
CA GLN A 191 -4.54 -7.13 11.14
C GLN A 191 -3.42 -7.63 10.23
N TYR A 192 -2.49 -8.41 10.79
CA TYR A 192 -1.38 -9.05 10.08
C TYR A 192 -1.63 -10.56 10.05
N PRO A 193 -2.44 -11.06 9.09
CA PRO A 193 -2.93 -12.45 9.10
C PRO A 193 -1.79 -13.48 9.04
N GLU A 194 -0.70 -13.16 8.32
CA GLU A 194 0.45 -14.04 8.14
C GLU A 194 1.42 -14.02 9.35
N HIS A 195 1.16 -13.20 10.36
CA HIS A 195 2.03 -12.97 11.51
C HIS A 195 1.40 -13.37 12.86
N GLY A 196 0.64 -14.48 12.88
CA GLY A 196 -0.07 -14.94 14.06
C GLY A 196 -1.35 -14.15 14.34
N GLU A 197 -2.01 -13.68 13.28
CA GLU A 197 -3.23 -12.86 13.36
C GLU A 197 -3.09 -11.64 14.28
N LEU A 198 -1.89 -11.07 14.35
CA LEU A 198 -1.61 -9.87 15.15
C LEU A 198 -2.60 -8.76 14.78
N GLU A 199 -3.30 -8.24 15.78
CA GLU A 199 -4.25 -7.15 15.65
C GLU A 199 -3.79 -5.93 16.45
N ILE A 200 -3.94 -4.74 15.84
CA ILE A 200 -3.58 -3.46 16.44
C ILE A 200 -4.73 -2.49 16.23
N VAL A 201 -5.13 -1.80 17.30
CA VAL A 201 -6.11 -0.72 17.26
C VAL A 201 -5.37 0.62 17.37
N SER A 202 -5.65 1.52 16.44
CA SER A 202 -5.00 2.83 16.30
C SER A 202 -6.01 3.95 16.48
N ASN A 203 -5.91 4.66 17.59
CA ASN A 203 -6.70 5.85 17.93
C ASN A 203 -5.86 7.12 17.82
N MET A 204 -6.52 8.23 17.51
CA MET A 204 -5.89 9.55 17.57
C MET A 204 -5.46 9.89 19.01
N LEU A 205 -4.23 10.39 19.17
CA LEU A 205 -3.80 10.93 20.44
C LEU A 205 -4.48 12.27 20.73
N LYS A 206 -4.85 12.46 22.00
CA LYS A 206 -5.35 13.74 22.50
C LYS A 206 -4.19 14.69 22.79
N GLU A 207 -4.43 15.99 22.65
CA GLU A 207 -3.51 16.99 23.19
C GLU A 207 -3.47 16.92 24.72
N GLN A 208 -2.37 17.35 25.33
CA GLN A 208 -2.17 17.28 26.78
C GLN A 208 -3.33 17.92 27.58
N LYS A 209 -3.88 19.04 27.09
CA LYS A 209 -4.99 19.76 27.72
C LYS A 209 -6.31 18.96 27.76
N ASP A 210 -6.48 18.01 26.84
CA ASP A 210 -7.71 17.23 26.66
C ASP A 210 -7.57 15.80 27.23
N ALA A 211 -6.36 15.41 27.62
CA ALA A 211 -6.06 14.12 28.23
C ALA A 211 -6.44 14.12 29.71
N ARG A 212 -7.03 13.02 30.18
CA ARG A 212 -7.33 12.83 31.61
C ARG A 212 -6.10 12.34 32.36
N GLY A 213 -6.09 12.48 33.68
CA GLY A 213 -4.96 12.07 34.52
C GLY A 213 -4.53 10.62 34.27
N GLY A 214 -3.28 10.43 33.84
CA GLY A 214 -2.71 9.12 33.50
C GLY A 214 -2.95 8.65 32.06
N GLU A 215 -3.80 9.33 31.28
CA GLU A 215 -3.94 9.04 29.84
C GLU A 215 -2.69 9.48 29.09
N ARG A 216 -2.28 8.65 28.12
CA ARG A 216 -1.24 9.03 27.16
C ARG A 216 -1.74 10.17 26.28
N PHE A 217 -0.92 11.21 26.13
CA PHE A 217 -1.20 12.36 25.27
C PHE A 217 -0.15 12.49 24.16
N ARG A 218 -0.48 13.28 23.13
CA ARG A 218 0.41 13.57 22.01
C ARG A 218 1.63 14.36 22.46
N THR A 219 2.81 13.92 22.06
CA THR A 219 4.06 14.67 22.11
C THR A 219 4.55 14.99 20.70
N ASP A 220 5.51 15.89 20.56
CA ASP A 220 6.08 16.22 19.23
C ASP A 220 6.84 15.03 18.61
N ALA A 221 7.29 14.07 19.42
CA ALA A 221 7.87 12.81 18.94
C ALA A 221 6.82 11.89 18.27
N ASP A 222 5.53 12.09 18.56
CA ASP A 222 4.46 11.29 17.95
C ASP A 222 4.06 11.78 16.57
N GLY A 223 4.19 13.08 16.35
CA GLY A 223 3.83 13.76 15.12
C GLY A 223 2.92 14.97 15.35
N PRO A 224 2.43 15.55 14.24
CA PRO A 224 1.60 16.75 14.29
C PRO A 224 0.25 16.52 14.98
N PRO A 225 -0.36 17.58 15.53
CA PRO A 225 -1.76 17.55 15.98
C PRO A 225 -2.68 16.98 14.90
N LEU A 226 -3.73 16.26 15.32
CA LEU A 226 -4.72 15.59 14.46
C LEU A 226 -4.19 14.47 13.55
N LEU A 227 -2.88 14.20 13.54
CA LEU A 227 -2.27 13.13 12.74
C LEU A 227 -1.67 12.01 13.61
N ALA A 228 -1.16 12.36 14.79
CA ALA A 228 -0.53 11.41 15.69
C ALA A 228 -1.53 10.40 16.30
N VAL A 229 -1.08 9.14 16.42
CA VAL A 229 -1.86 8.00 16.93
C VAL A 229 -1.14 7.26 18.06
N ASP A 230 -1.91 6.52 18.85
CA ASP A 230 -1.39 5.70 19.95
C ASP A 230 -0.58 4.49 19.47
N GLU A 231 -1.00 3.85 18.40
CA GLU A 231 -0.35 2.73 17.74
C GLU A 231 -0.26 2.98 16.23
N ARG A 232 0.94 2.79 15.66
CA ARG A 232 1.17 3.01 14.22
C ARG A 232 1.05 1.70 13.46
N LEU A 233 0.63 1.79 12.21
CA LEU A 233 0.77 0.70 11.25
C LEU A 233 2.26 0.56 10.90
N VAL A 234 2.90 -0.58 11.20
CA VAL A 234 4.33 -0.75 10.93
C VAL A 234 4.53 -1.65 9.71
N ILE A 235 5.32 -1.22 8.75
CA ILE A 235 5.61 -1.99 7.52
C ILE A 235 7.12 -2.03 7.23
N PRO A 236 7.64 -3.11 6.60
CA PRO A 236 9.04 -3.21 6.24
C PRO A 236 9.36 -2.36 4.99
N ALA A 237 10.48 -1.63 5.06
CA ALA A 237 11.02 -0.86 3.95
C ALA A 237 11.42 -1.77 2.76
N GLY A 238 11.18 -1.31 1.53
CA GLY A 238 11.61 -1.99 0.31
C GLY A 238 10.78 -3.22 -0.09
N LYS A 239 9.72 -3.53 0.65
CA LYS A 239 8.80 -4.64 0.39
C LYS A 239 7.49 -4.16 -0.24
N VAL A 240 6.87 -5.03 -1.03
CA VAL A 240 5.51 -4.82 -1.57
C VAL A 240 4.50 -5.16 -0.49
N VAL A 241 3.79 -4.14 0.00
CA VAL A 241 2.75 -4.29 1.00
C VAL A 241 1.38 -4.19 0.33
N LYS A 242 0.59 -5.24 0.44
CA LYS A 242 -0.81 -5.26 0.01
C LYS A 242 -1.71 -4.90 1.19
N PHE A 243 -2.57 -3.91 0.99
CA PHE A 243 -3.61 -3.53 1.93
C PHE A 243 -4.95 -4.07 1.47
N ILE A 244 -5.59 -4.87 2.32
CA ILE A 244 -6.99 -5.27 2.17
C ILE A 244 -7.83 -4.37 3.06
N VAL A 245 -8.62 -3.48 2.47
CA VAL A 245 -9.32 -2.40 3.17
C VAL A 245 -10.82 -2.66 3.20
N THR A 246 -11.42 -2.59 4.39
CA THR A 246 -12.87 -2.77 4.62
C THR A 246 -13.33 -1.91 5.80
N SER A 247 -14.61 -1.91 6.11
CA SER A 247 -15.17 -1.27 7.31
C SER A 247 -16.11 -2.21 8.06
N ASN A 248 -16.23 -2.00 9.38
CA ASN A 248 -17.21 -2.68 10.23
C ASN A 248 -18.54 -1.94 10.35
N ASP A 249 -18.62 -0.67 9.96
CA ASP A 249 -19.79 0.18 10.21
C ASP A 249 -20.24 1.00 8.98
N VAL A 250 -19.69 2.18 8.77
CA VAL A 250 -19.99 3.11 7.67
C VAL A 250 -18.82 3.15 6.68
N ILE A 251 -18.97 3.87 5.58
CA ILE A 251 -17.85 4.04 4.65
C ILE A 251 -16.81 4.96 5.29
N HIS A 252 -15.54 4.53 5.25
CA HIS A 252 -14.36 5.37 5.51
C HIS A 252 -13.48 5.36 4.26
N ALA A 253 -12.35 6.06 4.26
CA ALA A 253 -11.36 5.88 3.20
C ALA A 253 -9.94 5.98 3.74
N PHE A 254 -9.16 4.95 3.44
CA PHE A 254 -7.77 4.81 3.85
C PHE A 254 -6.88 5.53 2.86
N TRP A 255 -6.24 6.61 3.30
CA TRP A 255 -5.39 7.45 2.44
C TRP A 255 -4.09 7.84 3.13
N ILE A 256 -2.97 7.58 2.45
CA ILE A 256 -1.66 8.13 2.80
C ILE A 256 -1.18 8.99 1.62
N PRO A 257 -1.21 10.33 1.73
CA PRO A 257 -0.87 11.24 0.63
C PRO A 257 0.52 11.02 0.04
N ALA A 258 1.53 10.79 0.89
CA ALA A 258 2.91 10.55 0.45
C ALA A 258 3.09 9.22 -0.33
N PHE A 259 2.12 8.30 -0.23
CA PHE A 259 2.16 7.02 -0.93
C PHE A 259 1.36 7.03 -2.24
N TRP A 260 0.61 8.09 -2.52
CA TRP A 260 -0.37 8.13 -3.61
C TRP A 260 -1.41 6.99 -3.56
N SER A 261 -1.68 6.46 -2.37
CA SER A 261 -2.62 5.33 -2.18
C SER A 261 -3.84 5.81 -1.40
N LYS A 262 -4.99 5.90 -2.10
CA LYS A 262 -6.32 6.10 -1.51
C LYS A 262 -7.20 4.93 -1.91
N ILE A 263 -7.90 4.34 -0.96
CA ILE A 263 -8.99 3.42 -1.26
C ILE A 263 -10.06 3.46 -0.18
N ASP A 264 -11.31 3.32 -0.60
CA ASP A 264 -12.45 3.37 0.31
C ASP A 264 -12.55 2.07 1.12
N ALA A 265 -12.95 2.21 2.38
CA ALA A 265 -13.20 1.14 3.33
C ALA A 265 -14.71 0.92 3.40
N ASN A 266 -15.21 -0.04 2.63
CA ASN A 266 -16.65 -0.22 2.43
C ASN A 266 -17.15 -1.42 3.25
N PRO A 267 -18.22 -1.25 4.06
CA PRO A 267 -18.84 -2.37 4.75
C PRO A 267 -19.28 -3.45 3.76
N GLY A 268 -18.94 -4.71 4.04
CA GLY A 268 -19.28 -5.86 3.19
C GLY A 268 -18.46 -5.99 1.90
N ARG A 269 -17.39 -5.19 1.69
CA ARG A 269 -16.51 -5.31 0.53
C ARG A 269 -15.05 -5.22 0.94
N LEU A 270 -14.24 -6.20 0.50
CA LEU A 270 -12.79 -6.14 0.59
C LEU A 270 -12.24 -5.42 -0.64
N ASN A 271 -11.72 -4.22 -0.42
CA ASN A 271 -10.99 -3.47 -1.43
C ASN A 271 -9.50 -3.73 -1.30
N GLU A 272 -8.75 -3.63 -2.40
CA GLU A 272 -7.31 -3.87 -2.40
C GLU A 272 -6.55 -2.69 -2.98
N THR A 273 -5.48 -2.30 -2.29
CA THR A 273 -4.46 -1.38 -2.80
C THR A 273 -3.09 -1.89 -2.37
N TRP A 274 -2.01 -1.31 -2.91
CA TRP A 274 -0.66 -1.74 -2.58
C TRP A 274 0.30 -0.56 -2.58
N VAL A 275 1.41 -0.71 -1.86
CA VAL A 275 2.51 0.25 -1.84
C VAL A 275 3.84 -0.48 -1.76
N LYS A 276 4.90 0.16 -2.27
CA LYS A 276 6.29 -0.17 -1.96
C LYS A 276 7.00 1.12 -1.55
N VAL A 277 7.51 1.14 -0.32
CA VAL A 277 8.14 2.33 0.26
C VAL A 277 9.57 1.96 0.68
N ASP A 278 10.55 2.51 -0.02
CA ASP A 278 11.95 2.16 0.22
C ASP A 278 12.57 2.97 1.37
N ARG A 279 12.05 4.17 1.63
CA ARG A 279 12.58 5.09 2.64
C ARG A 279 11.95 4.81 4.01
N PRO A 280 12.73 4.40 5.03
CA PRO A 280 12.25 4.35 6.42
C PRO A 280 11.81 5.73 6.91
N GLY A 281 10.79 5.77 7.76
CA GLY A 281 10.23 7.02 8.28
C GLY A 281 8.79 6.88 8.75
N VAL A 282 8.20 7.98 9.20
CA VAL A 282 6.80 8.04 9.62
C VAL A 282 5.99 8.86 8.62
N TYR A 283 4.89 8.29 8.15
CA TYR A 283 4.03 8.86 7.13
C TYR A 283 2.60 8.94 7.64
N PHE A 284 1.96 10.09 7.46
CA PHE A 284 0.63 10.34 8.01
C PHE A 284 -0.43 10.40 6.92
N GLY A 285 -1.64 10.06 7.33
CA GLY A 285 -2.85 10.07 6.53
C GLY A 285 -4.05 10.45 7.38
N GLN A 286 -5.19 10.64 6.73
CA GLN A 286 -6.47 10.90 7.38
C GLN A 286 -7.57 10.11 6.69
N CYS A 287 -8.67 9.88 7.40
CA CYS A 287 -9.88 9.38 6.77
C CYS A 287 -10.36 10.38 5.71
N THR A 288 -10.69 9.89 4.51
CA THR A 288 -11.08 10.73 3.36
C THR A 288 -12.50 10.47 2.83
N GLU A 289 -13.33 9.80 3.62
CA GLU A 289 -14.77 9.64 3.35
C GLU A 289 -15.57 10.04 4.59
N LEU A 290 -16.60 10.86 4.41
CA LEU A 290 -17.34 11.43 5.54
C LEU A 290 -18.04 10.31 6.33
N CYS A 291 -17.52 10.02 7.52
CA CYS A 291 -17.96 8.89 8.34
C CYS A 291 -18.64 9.29 9.67
N GLY A 292 -19.10 10.55 9.78
CA GLY A 292 -19.89 11.04 10.93
C GLY A 292 -19.16 12.05 11.83
N ALA A 293 -19.65 12.20 13.06
CA ALA A 293 -19.32 13.32 13.96
C ALA A 293 -17.83 13.49 14.27
N ARG A 294 -17.04 12.41 14.27
CA ARG A 294 -15.59 12.48 14.48
C ARG A 294 -14.75 12.08 13.26
N HIS A 295 -15.29 12.28 12.06
CA HIS A 295 -14.57 12.04 10.80
C HIS A 295 -13.16 12.65 10.76
N ALA A 296 -13.01 13.89 11.27
CA ALA A 296 -11.73 14.60 11.31
C ALA A 296 -10.72 14.08 12.37
N TYR A 297 -11.09 13.10 13.19
CA TYR A 297 -10.33 12.68 14.38
C TYR A 297 -9.95 11.20 14.38
N MET A 298 -9.79 10.60 13.20
CA MET A 298 -9.33 9.22 13.01
C MET A 298 -8.20 9.13 11.98
N PRO A 299 -7.02 9.69 12.29
CA PRO A 299 -5.90 9.70 11.37
C PRO A 299 -5.26 8.32 11.23
N ILE A 300 -4.34 8.26 10.27
CA ILE A 300 -3.52 7.11 9.96
C ILE A 300 -2.08 7.54 10.18
N ALA A 301 -1.27 6.70 10.84
CA ALA A 301 0.18 6.87 10.85
C ALA A 301 0.83 5.53 10.52
N VAL A 302 1.72 5.56 9.54
CA VAL A 302 2.47 4.41 9.05
C VAL A 302 3.94 4.61 9.38
N GLU A 303 4.55 3.64 10.07
CA GLU A 303 5.97 3.62 10.34
C GLU A 303 6.64 2.60 9.43
N VAL A 304 7.48 3.08 8.52
CA VAL A 304 8.27 2.25 7.62
C VAL A 304 9.63 2.03 8.27
N VAL A 305 9.97 0.77 8.53
CA VAL A 305 11.17 0.39 9.27
C VAL A 305 12.01 -0.63 8.49
N PRO A 306 13.33 -0.74 8.75
CA PRO A 306 14.12 -1.84 8.21
C PRO A 306 13.53 -3.21 8.59
N GLU A 307 13.67 -4.21 7.73
CA GLU A 307 13.09 -5.55 7.90
C GLU A 307 13.43 -6.20 9.26
N ALA A 308 14.67 -6.02 9.74
CA ALA A 308 15.08 -6.52 11.06
C ALA A 308 14.30 -5.87 12.22
N GLN A 309 14.00 -4.57 12.12
CA GLN A 309 13.19 -3.86 13.12
C GLN A 309 11.71 -4.24 13.02
N PHE A 310 11.20 -4.46 11.80
CA PHE A 310 9.85 -5.00 11.60
C PHE A 310 9.70 -6.37 12.28
N ALA A 311 10.67 -7.28 12.10
CA ALA A 311 10.66 -8.58 12.76
C ALA A 311 10.66 -8.46 14.29
N GLN A 312 11.50 -7.59 14.86
CA GLN A 312 11.52 -7.32 16.31
C GLN A 312 10.19 -6.76 16.80
N TRP A 313 9.59 -5.85 16.03
CA TRP A 313 8.30 -5.27 16.35
C TRP A 313 7.18 -6.31 16.35
N ILE A 314 7.10 -7.17 15.33
CA ILE A 314 6.15 -8.29 15.27
C ILE A 314 6.27 -9.16 16.53
N THR A 315 7.48 -9.57 16.90
CA THR A 315 7.72 -10.36 18.12
C THR A 315 7.32 -9.61 19.38
N SER A 316 7.62 -8.31 19.47
CA SER A 316 7.26 -7.50 20.64
C SER A 316 5.75 -7.37 20.86
N LYS A 317 4.96 -7.53 19.79
CA LYS A 317 3.50 -7.53 19.81
C LYS A 317 2.90 -8.93 19.97
N GLY A 318 3.72 -9.96 20.16
CA GLY A 318 3.28 -11.35 20.31
C GLY A 318 2.99 -12.07 18.98
N GLY A 319 3.30 -11.45 17.84
CA GLY A 319 3.21 -12.09 16.52
C GLY A 319 4.43 -12.95 16.20
N THR A 320 4.39 -13.64 15.06
CA THR A 320 5.48 -14.49 14.57
C THR A 320 5.90 -14.10 13.15
N MET A 321 7.17 -14.28 12.82
CA MET A 321 7.65 -14.11 11.44
C MET A 321 7.44 -15.41 10.65
N PRO A 322 6.97 -15.34 9.39
CA PRO A 322 6.88 -16.51 8.52
C PRO A 322 8.24 -17.22 8.42
N GLY A 323 8.25 -18.54 8.64
CA GLY A 323 9.48 -19.35 8.61
C GLY A 323 10.34 -19.30 9.88
N ALA A 324 9.98 -18.50 10.90
CA ALA A 324 10.61 -18.61 12.21
C ALA A 324 10.14 -19.91 12.88
N ARG A 325 11.01 -20.92 12.93
CA ARG A 325 10.82 -22.07 13.82
C ARG A 325 10.68 -21.50 15.24
N PRO A 326 9.71 -21.95 16.06
CA PRO A 326 9.65 -21.54 17.45
C PRO A 326 11.03 -21.73 18.07
N ALA A 327 11.55 -20.70 18.73
CA ALA A 327 12.79 -20.83 19.47
C ALA A 327 12.63 -22.07 20.36
N ALA A 328 13.50 -23.07 20.15
CA ALA A 328 13.51 -24.24 21.01
C ALA A 328 13.61 -23.71 22.43
N THR A 329 12.61 -24.05 23.24
CA THR A 329 12.69 -23.91 24.69
C THR A 329 14.07 -24.45 25.08
N PRO A 330 14.90 -23.71 25.84
CA PRO A 330 16.16 -24.26 26.29
C PRO A 330 15.84 -25.57 26.98
N ASP A 331 16.29 -26.69 26.39
CA ASP A 331 16.08 -28.00 26.96
C ASP A 331 16.53 -27.91 28.40
N ALA A 332 15.61 -28.18 29.32
CA ALA A 332 15.97 -28.39 30.71
C ALA A 332 17.09 -29.42 30.70
N ILE A 333 18.28 -29.02 31.15
CA ILE A 333 19.46 -29.86 31.24
C ILE A 333 19.04 -31.09 32.03
N ASN A 334 18.81 -32.19 31.31
CA ASN A 334 18.38 -33.44 31.91
C ASN A 334 19.64 -34.08 32.47
N ILE A 335 19.99 -33.71 33.71
CA ILE A 335 21.04 -34.37 34.46
C ILE A 335 20.52 -35.78 34.78
N SER A 336 20.84 -36.73 33.91
CA SER A 336 20.67 -38.14 34.22
C SER A 336 21.66 -38.53 35.32
N PRO A 337 21.24 -39.23 36.38
CA PRO A 337 22.15 -39.68 37.42
C PRO A 337 23.11 -40.73 36.85
N ASN A 338 24.41 -40.47 37.01
CA ASN A 338 25.49 -41.42 36.72
C ASN A 338 25.19 -42.77 37.39
N THR A 339 25.12 -43.83 36.58
CA THR A 339 25.13 -45.21 37.07
C THR A 339 26.60 -45.61 37.30
N PRO A 340 26.98 -46.19 38.46
CA PRO A 340 28.35 -46.64 38.68
C PRO A 340 28.70 -47.80 37.74
N SER A 341 29.85 -47.73 37.08
CA SER A 341 30.39 -48.84 36.27
C SER A 341 30.56 -50.11 37.11
N ALA A 342 30.00 -51.22 36.64
CA ALA A 342 30.14 -52.53 37.23
C ALA A 342 31.58 -53.07 37.07
N VAL A 343 32.13 -53.60 38.15
CA VAL A 343 33.39 -54.35 38.20
C VAL A 343 33.18 -55.73 37.57
N PRO A 344 34.06 -56.22 36.68
CA PRO A 344 33.93 -57.56 36.11
C PRO A 344 34.43 -58.65 37.10
N PRO A 345 33.82 -59.84 37.13
CA PRO A 345 34.19 -60.92 38.05
C PRO A 345 35.48 -61.66 37.62
N PRO A 346 36.19 -62.31 38.56
CA PRO A 346 37.49 -62.95 38.31
C PRO A 346 37.37 -64.26 37.53
N ALA A 347 38.41 -64.57 36.76
CA ALA A 347 38.52 -65.74 35.89
C ALA A 347 38.56 -67.07 36.66
N ALA A 348 37.81 -68.06 36.16
CA ALA A 348 37.76 -69.43 36.70
C ALA A 348 38.99 -70.26 36.28
N ALA A 349 39.50 -71.06 37.22
CA ALA A 349 40.61 -72.00 37.02
C ALA A 349 40.20 -73.24 36.19
N PRO A 350 41.14 -73.91 35.50
CA PRO A 350 40.83 -74.95 34.51
C PRO A 350 40.45 -76.30 35.15
N GLN A 351 39.50 -77.00 34.53
CA GLN A 351 39.14 -78.39 34.86
C GLN A 351 40.24 -79.40 34.45
N PRO A 352 40.37 -80.54 35.17
CA PRO A 352 41.37 -81.56 34.89
C PRO A 352 40.99 -82.50 33.73
N ALA A 353 42.00 -82.97 33.00
CA ALA A 353 41.91 -83.87 31.85
C ALA A 353 41.59 -85.34 32.23
N PRO A 354 40.98 -86.13 31.33
CA PRO A 354 40.73 -87.55 31.57
C PRO A 354 41.98 -88.42 31.38
N ALA A 355 42.06 -89.49 32.17
CA ALA A 355 43.17 -90.44 32.22
C ALA A 355 43.16 -91.47 31.07
N ALA A 356 44.35 -91.94 30.68
CA ALA A 356 44.55 -93.17 29.91
C ALA A 356 45.69 -94.02 30.52
N THR A 357 45.30 -95.20 30.99
CA THR A 357 45.96 -96.54 30.96
C THR A 357 47.33 -96.65 30.24
N THR A 358 48.35 -97.43 30.60
CA THR A 358 48.46 -98.67 31.41
C THR A 358 49.94 -99.13 31.52
N ASN A 359 50.26 -99.81 32.64
CA ASN A 359 51.13 -100.99 32.83
C ASN A 359 52.66 -101.04 32.50
N THR A 360 53.43 -101.24 33.58
CA THR A 360 54.52 -102.22 33.84
C THR A 360 55.58 -102.51 32.77
N ASN A 361 56.84 -102.16 33.05
CA ASN A 361 57.85 -103.04 33.67
C ASN A 361 59.09 -102.25 34.12
#